data_AF-A0A6I9P5L8-F1
#
_entry.id   AF-A0A6I9P5L8-F1
#
_cell.length_a   1.000
_cell.length_b   1.000
_cell.length_c   1.000
_cell.angle_alpha   90.00
_cell.angle_beta   90.00
_cell.angle_gamma   90.00
#
_symmetry.space_group_name_H-M   'P 1'
#
loop_
_entity.id
_entity.type
_entity.pdbx_description
1 polymer ?
#
loop_
_entity_poly.entity_id
_entity_poly.type
_entity_poly.pdbx_seq_one_letter_code
_entity_poly.pdbx_strand_id
1 'polypeptide(L)'
;GSEDNVLWIAMAGTHQIWALFLDDGKLPKGSESKAGTCVRWAGSGSEENRNNSYPHKAGFAQPSGLAAAPEEPWSCLYVADSESSSIRTLALKDGAVKMLVGGERDPLNLFAFGDLDGKGVDAKLQHPLGVAWSPEQSLLYVADSYNHKIKVVDPKTKQCSTLAGTGEAADTAGPEFNTSCFNEPGGICMGDNGKILYVADTNNHQIKVLDLSSKTVSLFPISTDCTDSVPSKPTKAPTLPKSAARKEMPPVVVSAGQTLVISLTLTLPEGTKLTEDAPSCWTLSAEGNEWLLDEPVVTGDIMDLSKPLSISTKLPAVIKDLSSHPNLTLSVWVFYCMETGTTCMMKAACFTQPLQISADPKEEEITVALAHVF
;
A
#
# COMPACT_ATOMS: atom_id res chain seq x y z
N GLY A 1 32.10 -3.90 -4.79
CA GLY A 1 32.05 -4.87 -5.90
C GLY A 1 31.00 -5.90 -5.53
N SER A 2 29.82 -5.78 -6.15
CA SER A 2 28.51 -6.34 -5.77
C SER A 2 28.09 -6.07 -4.32
N GLU A 3 27.81 -4.81 -3.99
CA GLU A 3 27.15 -4.44 -2.73
C GLU A 3 25.63 -4.68 -2.75
N ASP A 4 25.09 -5.10 -3.90
CA ASP A 4 23.65 -5.29 -4.15
C ASP A 4 23.11 -6.67 -3.76
N ASN A 5 23.92 -7.53 -3.14
CA ASN A 5 23.56 -8.93 -2.90
C ASN A 5 22.96 -9.19 -1.51
N VAL A 6 22.79 -8.16 -0.69
CA VAL A 6 22.28 -8.29 0.68
C VAL A 6 21.16 -7.28 0.91
N LEU A 7 20.00 -7.79 1.34
CA LEU A 7 18.93 -6.98 1.91
C LEU A 7 19.17 -6.83 3.42
N TRP A 8 19.40 -5.60 3.86
CA TRP A 8 19.53 -5.27 5.27
C TRP A 8 18.16 -5.09 5.92
N ILE A 9 18.00 -5.61 7.14
CA ILE A 9 16.72 -5.63 7.84
C ILE A 9 16.92 -5.09 9.24
N ALA A 10 16.20 -4.03 9.59
CA ALA A 10 16.06 -3.59 10.96
C ALA A 10 15.02 -4.47 11.65
N MET A 11 15.50 -5.39 12.49
CA MET A 11 14.67 -6.38 13.17
C MET A 11 14.26 -5.85 14.53
N ALA A 12 13.29 -4.94 14.53
CA ALA A 12 12.80 -4.22 15.69
C ALA A 12 12.50 -5.15 16.88
N GLY A 13 11.73 -6.23 16.64
CA GLY A 13 11.24 -7.12 17.69
C GLY A 13 12.31 -7.94 18.43
N THR A 14 13.52 -8.05 17.89
CA THR A 14 14.65 -8.69 18.57
C THR A 14 15.85 -7.75 18.73
N HIS A 15 15.63 -6.45 18.59
CA HIS A 15 16.63 -5.39 18.76
C HIS A 15 17.96 -5.67 18.02
N GLN A 16 17.87 -5.99 16.74
CA GLN A 16 19.00 -6.47 15.92
C GLN A 16 18.96 -5.93 14.50
N ILE A 17 20.12 -5.91 13.84
CA ILE A 17 20.23 -5.73 12.39
C ILE A 17 20.55 -7.07 11.74
N TRP A 18 19.73 -7.46 10.78
CA TRP A 18 19.81 -8.73 10.06
C TRP A 18 20.17 -8.49 8.60
N ALA A 19 20.63 -9.56 7.96
CA ALA A 19 21.00 -9.62 6.56
C ALA A 19 20.32 -10.83 5.91
N LEU A 20 19.58 -10.58 4.83
CA LEU A 20 19.13 -11.61 3.92
C LEU A 20 20.03 -11.57 2.68
N PHE A 21 20.72 -12.67 2.42
CA PHE A 21 21.53 -12.84 1.22
C PHE A 21 20.62 -13.08 0.01
N LEU A 22 20.59 -12.13 -0.93
CA LEU A 22 19.85 -12.23 -2.19
C LEU A 22 20.59 -13.12 -3.19
N ASP A 23 21.92 -13.11 -3.11
CA ASP A 23 22.83 -13.99 -3.85
C ASP A 23 23.86 -14.61 -2.89
N ASP A 24 24.60 -15.61 -3.36
CA ASP A 24 25.75 -16.16 -2.64
C ASP A 24 26.75 -15.03 -2.30
N GLY A 25 27.23 -15.00 -1.05
CA GLY A 25 28.08 -13.91 -0.58
C GLY A 25 28.60 -14.12 0.83
N LYS A 26 29.19 -13.09 1.42
CA LYS A 26 29.65 -13.13 2.82
C LYS A 26 29.51 -11.78 3.51
N LEU A 27 29.23 -11.82 4.80
CA LEU A 27 29.32 -10.64 5.67
C LEU A 27 30.77 -10.40 6.11
N PRO A 28 31.09 -9.17 6.57
CA PRO A 28 32.38 -8.88 7.19
C PRO A 28 32.70 -9.84 8.34
N LYS A 29 33.89 -10.47 8.28
CA LYS A 29 34.36 -11.47 9.26
C LYS A 29 33.48 -12.73 9.37
N GLY A 30 32.54 -12.95 8.45
CA GLY A 30 31.69 -14.13 8.39
C GLY A 30 32.20 -15.19 7.41
N SER A 31 31.61 -16.39 7.50
CA SER A 31 31.74 -17.43 6.46
C SER A 31 30.93 -17.04 5.21
N GLU A 32 31.20 -17.74 4.12
CA GLU A 32 30.35 -17.68 2.92
C GLU A 32 28.95 -18.22 3.24
N SER A 33 27.94 -17.55 2.70
CA SER A 33 26.52 -17.82 2.89
C SER A 33 25.87 -17.98 1.53
N LYS A 34 24.91 -18.89 1.44
CA LYS A 34 24.14 -19.11 0.20
C LYS A 34 22.99 -18.12 0.05
N ALA A 35 22.59 -17.86 -1.19
CA ALA A 35 21.36 -17.12 -1.49
C ALA A 35 20.17 -17.68 -0.67
N GLY A 36 19.34 -16.78 -0.16
CA GLY A 36 18.22 -17.10 0.74
C GLY A 36 18.60 -17.27 2.23
N THR A 37 19.89 -17.26 2.57
CA THR A 37 20.32 -17.31 3.98
C THR A 37 19.93 -16.01 4.68
N CYS A 38 19.23 -16.09 5.82
CA CYS A 38 18.88 -14.94 6.65
C CYS A 38 19.54 -15.05 8.02
N VAL A 39 20.38 -14.09 8.37
CA VAL A 39 21.19 -14.13 9.60
C VAL A 39 21.24 -12.78 10.30
N ARG A 40 21.33 -12.81 11.62
CA ARG A 40 21.75 -11.65 12.41
C ARG A 40 23.15 -11.21 11.97
N TRP A 41 23.31 -9.92 11.71
CA TRP A 41 24.63 -9.32 11.50
C TRP A 41 25.13 -8.59 12.74
N ALA A 42 24.29 -7.78 13.40
CA ALA A 42 24.65 -7.00 14.59
C ALA A 42 23.52 -6.98 15.64
N GLY A 43 23.90 -6.77 16.90
CA GLY A 43 22.98 -6.74 18.05
C GLY A 43 23.01 -8.05 18.84
N SER A 44 23.13 -7.96 20.16
CA SER A 44 23.08 -9.10 21.09
C SER A 44 21.68 -9.69 21.20
N GLY A 45 20.65 -8.88 20.94
CA GLY A 45 19.24 -9.18 21.24
C GLY A 45 18.76 -8.55 22.55
N SER A 46 19.66 -8.00 23.36
CA SER A 46 19.26 -7.16 24.50
C SER A 46 18.83 -5.78 24.00
N GLU A 47 17.78 -5.24 24.61
CA GLU A 47 17.31 -3.89 24.40
C GLU A 47 18.22 -2.89 25.13
N GLU A 48 19.15 -2.27 24.41
CA GLU A 48 20.19 -1.39 24.96
C GLU A 48 20.63 -0.34 23.94
N ASN A 49 21.16 0.80 24.40
CA ASN A 49 21.86 1.78 23.57
C ASN A 49 23.37 1.48 23.47
N ARG A 50 23.76 0.19 23.37
CA ARG A 50 25.17 -0.23 23.54
C ARG A 50 25.98 -0.22 22.24
N ASN A 51 27.02 0.61 22.20
CA ASN A 51 28.01 0.59 21.11
C ASN A 51 29.06 -0.50 21.32
N ASN A 52 29.59 -1.06 20.23
CA ASN A 52 30.73 -1.97 20.32
C ASN A 52 31.47 -2.12 18.99
N SER A 53 32.79 -2.35 19.04
CA SER A 53 33.59 -2.72 17.87
C SER A 53 33.29 -4.13 17.35
N TYR A 54 32.67 -4.97 18.16
CA TYR A 54 32.22 -6.31 17.77
C TYR A 54 30.70 -6.32 17.60
N PRO A 55 30.16 -6.61 16.40
CA PRO A 55 28.73 -6.42 16.11
C PRO A 55 27.80 -7.21 17.03
N HIS A 56 28.16 -8.43 17.42
CA HIS A 56 27.34 -9.27 18.30
C HIS A 56 27.33 -8.84 19.78
N LYS A 57 28.23 -7.91 20.16
CA LYS A 57 28.30 -7.35 21.52
C LYS A 57 27.70 -5.95 21.61
N ALA A 58 27.31 -5.37 20.47
CA ALA A 58 26.47 -4.17 20.46
C ALA A 58 25.05 -4.55 20.85
N GLY A 59 24.29 -3.59 21.34
CA GLY A 59 22.85 -3.68 21.60
C GLY A 59 22.15 -2.55 20.86
N PHE A 60 20.95 -2.83 20.39
CA PHE A 60 20.03 -1.85 19.82
C PHE A 60 18.78 -1.80 20.69
N ALA A 61 17.90 -0.85 20.44
CA ALA A 61 16.61 -0.73 21.11
C ALA A 61 15.55 -0.31 20.08
N GLN A 62 14.89 -1.33 19.52
CA GLN A 62 13.85 -1.20 18.49
C GLN A 62 14.35 -0.42 17.26
N PRO A 63 15.37 -0.95 16.54
CA PRO A 63 15.79 -0.34 15.29
C PRO A 63 14.64 -0.39 14.29
N SER A 64 14.25 0.76 13.74
CA SER A 64 13.06 0.90 12.88
C SER A 64 13.33 1.50 11.50
N GLY A 65 14.49 2.14 11.32
CA GLY A 65 14.88 2.77 10.06
C GLY A 65 16.33 2.46 9.69
N LEU A 66 16.58 2.25 8.39
CA LEU A 66 17.91 2.02 7.83
C LEU A 66 18.16 2.92 6.61
N ALA A 67 19.38 3.41 6.47
CA ALA A 67 19.87 4.01 5.25
C ALA A 67 21.30 3.54 4.97
N ALA A 68 21.59 3.12 3.74
CA ALA A 68 22.93 2.69 3.34
C ALA A 68 23.75 3.88 2.81
N ALA A 69 25.00 3.98 3.26
CA ALA A 69 26.03 4.87 2.74
C ALA A 69 27.28 4.02 2.41
N PRO A 70 27.24 3.25 1.31
CA PRO A 70 28.31 2.31 0.97
C PRO A 70 29.60 3.00 0.50
N GLU A 71 29.50 4.25 0.03
CA GLU A 71 30.64 4.97 -0.49
C GLU A 71 31.62 5.39 0.61
N GLU A 72 32.92 5.38 0.27
CA GLU A 72 33.96 5.91 1.13
C GLU A 72 33.82 7.44 1.26
N PRO A 73 34.07 8.04 2.43
CA PRO A 73 34.70 7.44 3.61
C PRO A 73 33.71 6.85 4.64
N TRP A 74 32.42 6.70 4.27
CA TRP A 74 31.37 6.32 5.22
C TRP A 74 31.31 4.81 5.40
N SER A 75 31.14 4.07 4.30
CA SER A 75 31.10 2.60 4.24
C SER A 75 30.30 2.00 5.41
N CYS A 76 29.06 2.46 5.60
CA CYS A 76 28.22 2.11 6.76
C CYS A 76 26.71 2.08 6.47
N LEU A 77 25.95 1.46 7.38
CA LEU A 77 24.52 1.68 7.52
C LEU A 77 24.28 2.71 8.63
N TYR A 78 23.38 3.65 8.38
CA TYR A 78 22.76 4.46 9.41
C TYR A 78 21.52 3.75 9.96
N VAL A 79 21.34 3.78 11.27
CA VAL A 79 20.25 3.10 11.97
C VAL A 79 19.50 4.11 12.83
N ALA A 80 18.18 4.24 12.62
CA ALA A 80 17.28 4.88 13.55
C ALA A 80 16.92 3.89 14.66
N ASP A 81 17.45 4.09 15.86
CA ASP A 81 17.31 3.17 16.99
C ASP A 81 16.30 3.76 17.99
N SER A 82 15.03 3.43 17.78
CA SER A 82 13.89 4.25 18.19
C SER A 82 13.74 4.38 19.71
N GLU A 83 13.75 3.26 20.44
CA GLU A 83 13.59 3.27 21.91
C GLU A 83 14.79 3.93 22.61
N SER A 84 15.98 3.86 22.01
CA SER A 84 17.15 4.57 22.54
C SER A 84 17.15 6.07 22.22
N SER A 85 16.24 6.52 21.35
CA SER A 85 16.19 7.88 20.80
C SER A 85 17.56 8.34 20.26
N SER A 86 18.20 7.46 19.47
CA SER A 86 19.52 7.72 18.92
C SER A 86 19.67 7.26 17.48
N ILE A 87 20.64 7.85 16.78
CA ILE A 87 21.07 7.41 15.45
C ILE A 87 22.45 6.77 15.57
N ARG A 88 22.60 5.60 14.94
CA ARG A 88 23.82 4.77 15.01
C ARG A 88 24.42 4.60 13.63
N THR A 89 25.73 4.36 13.58
CA THR A 89 26.39 3.82 12.40
C THR A 89 26.79 2.37 12.66
N LEU A 90 26.61 1.53 11.65
CA LEU A 90 27.06 0.15 11.61
C LEU A 90 27.97 -0.03 10.39
N ALA A 91 29.27 -0.16 10.63
CA ALA A 91 30.28 -0.17 9.57
C ALA A 91 30.18 -1.44 8.70
N LEU A 92 30.06 -1.26 7.39
CA LEU A 92 30.01 -2.34 6.39
C LEU A 92 31.34 -3.07 6.23
N LYS A 93 32.45 -2.51 6.74
CA LYS A 93 33.78 -3.12 6.64
C LYS A 93 34.06 -4.16 7.72
N ASP A 94 33.58 -3.93 8.95
CA ASP A 94 34.02 -4.71 10.11
C ASP A 94 32.94 -4.96 11.18
N GLY A 95 31.73 -4.42 10.96
CA GLY A 95 30.56 -4.57 11.84
C GLY A 95 30.61 -3.69 13.10
N ALA A 96 31.52 -2.71 13.19
CA ALA A 96 31.55 -1.84 14.36
C ALA A 96 30.29 -0.96 14.44
N VAL A 97 29.60 -1.00 15.58
CA VAL A 97 28.46 -0.13 15.90
C VAL A 97 28.93 1.07 16.71
N LYS A 98 28.65 2.28 16.23
CA LYS A 98 29.05 3.54 16.86
C LYS A 98 27.89 4.51 16.96
N MET A 99 27.96 5.39 17.97
CA MET A 99 27.01 6.46 18.16
C MET A 99 27.27 7.60 17.17
N LEU A 100 26.21 8.05 16.51
CA LEU A 100 26.21 9.26 15.70
C LEU A 100 25.71 10.45 16.53
N VAL A 101 24.41 10.45 16.88
CA VAL A 101 23.72 11.51 17.65
C VAL A 101 22.62 10.92 18.53
N GLY A 102 22.17 11.67 19.54
CA GLY A 102 21.06 11.26 20.42
C GLY A 102 21.46 10.32 21.56
N GLY A 103 20.49 10.03 22.43
CA GLY A 103 20.66 9.19 23.62
C GLY A 103 21.64 9.75 24.66
N GLU A 104 22.29 8.84 25.38
CA GLU A 104 23.28 9.11 26.42
C GLU A 104 24.43 8.08 26.42
N ARG A 105 25.43 8.29 27.28
CA ARG A 105 26.58 7.38 27.38
C ARG A 105 26.27 6.08 28.12
N ASP A 106 25.30 6.08 29.02
CA ASP A 106 24.87 4.86 29.71
C ASP A 106 24.11 3.96 28.72
N PRO A 107 24.64 2.77 28.38
CA PRO A 107 23.99 1.88 27.43
C PRO A 107 22.64 1.34 27.91
N LEU A 108 22.32 1.42 29.21
CA LEU A 108 21.04 0.96 29.76
C LEU A 108 19.99 2.08 29.87
N ASN A 109 20.39 3.34 29.66
CA ASN A 109 19.45 4.45 29.71
C ASN A 109 18.71 4.61 28.37
N LEU A 110 17.45 4.17 28.35
CA LEU A 110 16.54 4.33 27.21
C LEU A 110 15.62 5.56 27.36
N PHE A 111 15.72 6.30 28.46
CA PHE A 111 14.88 7.48 28.74
C PHE A 111 15.58 8.81 28.39
N ALA A 112 16.67 8.76 27.62
CA ALA A 112 17.47 9.91 27.22
C ALA A 112 16.93 10.62 25.97
N PHE A 113 15.62 10.88 25.94
CA PHE A 113 14.91 11.52 24.82
C PHE A 113 14.63 13.02 25.05
N GLY A 114 14.20 13.70 24.01
CA GLY A 114 13.81 15.12 24.03
C GLY A 114 13.94 15.77 22.66
N ASP A 115 13.86 17.09 22.59
CA ASP A 115 13.97 17.87 21.35
C ASP A 115 15.04 18.96 21.50
N LEU A 116 16.30 18.59 21.29
CA LEU A 116 17.41 19.54 21.30
C LEU A 116 18.31 19.33 20.08
N ASP A 117 18.56 20.42 19.38
CA ASP A 117 19.61 20.49 18.37
C ASP A 117 20.97 20.56 19.08
N GLY A 118 21.98 19.86 18.55
CA GLY A 118 23.24 19.70 19.26
C GLY A 118 24.21 18.75 18.58
N LYS A 119 25.37 18.56 19.20
CA LYS A 119 26.44 17.71 18.66
C LYS A 119 26.51 16.38 19.40
N GLY A 120 26.44 15.28 18.66
CA GLY A 120 26.56 13.93 19.21
C GLY A 120 25.51 13.67 20.29
N VAL A 121 25.96 13.41 21.52
CA VAL A 121 25.10 13.11 22.67
C VAL A 121 24.31 14.33 23.18
N ASP A 122 24.75 15.55 22.84
CA ASP A 122 24.05 16.76 23.28
C ASP A 122 22.76 16.99 22.48
N ALA A 123 22.67 16.42 21.27
CA ALA A 123 21.41 16.35 20.55
C ALA A 123 20.42 15.43 21.28
N LYS A 124 19.14 15.78 21.25
CA LYS A 124 18.05 14.93 21.75
C LYS A 124 17.03 14.73 20.64
N LEU A 125 16.63 13.47 20.49
CA LEU A 125 15.60 12.98 19.59
C LEU A 125 14.51 12.33 20.44
N GLN A 126 13.36 12.01 19.83
CA GLN A 126 12.30 11.27 20.48
C GLN A 126 11.70 10.26 19.50
N HIS A 127 12.02 8.99 19.74
CA HIS A 127 11.52 7.85 18.97
C HIS A 127 11.65 8.00 17.45
N PRO A 128 12.87 8.23 16.91
CA PRO A 128 13.06 8.37 15.47
C PRO A 128 12.78 7.04 14.77
N LEU A 129 11.93 7.05 13.74
CA LEU A 129 11.54 5.85 12.99
C LEU A 129 12.25 5.72 11.63
N GLY A 130 12.67 6.83 11.04
CA GLY A 130 13.21 6.85 9.68
C GLY A 130 14.54 7.60 9.56
N VAL A 131 15.41 7.11 8.68
CA VAL A 131 16.63 7.79 8.24
C VAL A 131 16.76 7.72 6.72
N ALA A 132 17.28 8.78 6.09
CA ALA A 132 17.56 8.82 4.66
C ALA A 132 18.91 9.51 4.40
N TRP A 133 19.77 8.85 3.62
CA TRP A 133 21.11 9.35 3.29
C TRP A 133 21.11 10.08 1.95
N SER A 134 21.73 11.27 1.88
CA SER A 134 22.05 11.94 0.61
C SER A 134 23.56 11.89 0.35
N PRO A 135 24.03 11.07 -0.60
CA PRO A 135 25.44 11.04 -0.97
C PRO A 135 25.91 12.36 -1.60
N GLU A 136 25.03 13.07 -2.32
CA GLU A 136 25.35 14.35 -2.98
C GLU A 136 25.67 15.45 -1.97
N GLN A 137 24.90 15.52 -0.88
CA GLN A 137 25.08 16.53 0.16
C GLN A 137 25.97 16.03 1.30
N SER A 138 26.23 14.73 1.38
CA SER A 138 26.87 14.08 2.54
C SER A 138 26.13 14.35 3.86
N LEU A 139 24.79 14.36 3.82
CA LEU A 139 23.92 14.63 4.96
C LEU A 139 22.93 13.49 5.17
N LEU A 140 22.60 13.26 6.44
CA LEU A 140 21.60 12.29 6.87
C LEU A 140 20.35 13.03 7.34
N TYR A 141 19.20 12.65 6.82
CA TYR A 141 17.90 13.17 7.27
C TYR A 141 17.24 12.15 8.20
N VAL A 142 16.57 12.64 9.23
CA VAL A 142 15.96 11.81 10.28
C VAL A 142 14.51 12.24 10.43
N ALA A 143 13.60 11.27 10.38
CA ALA A 143 12.24 11.45 10.85
C ALA A 143 12.23 11.28 12.37
N ASP A 144 12.22 12.41 13.09
CA ASP A 144 12.21 12.47 14.56
C ASP A 144 10.75 12.44 15.03
N SER A 145 10.18 11.24 15.02
CA SER A 145 8.75 11.01 14.84
C SER A 145 7.90 11.62 15.96
N TYR A 146 8.26 11.41 17.23
CA TYR A 146 7.49 11.93 18.37
C TYR A 146 7.78 13.41 18.67
N ASN A 147 8.83 13.98 18.09
CA ASN A 147 9.03 15.43 18.06
C ASN A 147 8.34 16.10 16.86
N HIS A 148 7.68 15.32 15.99
CA HIS A 148 6.95 15.81 14.82
C HIS A 148 7.81 16.69 13.90
N LYS A 149 9.09 16.30 13.76
CA LYS A 149 10.12 17.07 13.06
C LYS A 149 10.93 16.21 12.12
N ILE A 150 11.45 16.85 11.08
CA ILE A 150 12.53 16.31 10.27
C ILE A 150 13.82 16.98 10.73
N LYS A 151 14.79 16.17 11.17
CA LYS A 151 16.13 16.63 11.55
C LYS A 151 17.10 16.37 10.40
N VAL A 152 18.18 17.14 10.37
CA VAL A 152 19.33 16.91 9.51
C VAL A 152 20.58 16.72 10.37
N VAL A 153 21.39 15.73 10.01
CA VAL A 153 22.62 15.36 10.70
C VAL A 153 23.78 15.42 9.71
N ASP A 154 24.82 16.17 10.05
CA ASP A 154 26.12 16.10 9.40
C ASP A 154 26.97 15.01 10.10
N PRO A 155 27.23 13.86 9.47
CA PRO A 155 27.96 12.77 10.10
C PRO A 155 29.46 13.06 10.33
N LYS A 156 30.07 14.02 9.61
CA LYS A 156 31.47 14.44 9.86
C LYS A 156 31.57 15.19 11.18
N THR A 157 30.70 16.18 11.37
CA THR A 157 30.74 17.04 12.57
C THR A 157 29.93 16.47 13.73
N LYS A 158 29.04 15.51 13.46
CA LYS A 158 28.00 14.98 14.35
C LYS A 158 27.00 16.04 14.81
N GLN A 159 26.83 17.12 14.05
CA GLN A 159 25.84 18.14 14.34
C GLN A 159 24.47 17.64 13.89
N CYS A 160 23.49 17.68 14.80
CA CYS A 160 22.07 17.50 14.51
C CYS A 160 21.37 18.86 14.63
N SER A 161 20.49 19.17 13.68
CA SER A 161 19.65 20.37 13.72
C SER A 161 18.28 20.11 13.12
N THR A 162 17.29 20.92 13.51
CA THR A 162 15.96 20.89 12.91
C THR A 162 16.02 21.38 11.47
N LEU A 163 15.55 20.57 10.53
CA LEU A 163 15.42 20.93 9.12
C LEU A 163 14.05 21.54 8.85
N ALA A 164 12.99 20.84 9.27
CA ALA A 164 11.59 21.20 9.04
C ALA A 164 10.71 20.68 10.19
N GLY A 165 9.55 21.30 10.39
CA GLY A 165 8.60 20.95 11.44
C GLY A 165 8.60 21.95 12.59
N THR A 166 7.43 22.47 12.95
CA THR A 166 7.24 23.31 14.15
C THR A 166 7.39 22.50 15.44
N GLY A 167 7.10 21.20 15.39
CA GLY A 167 6.96 20.31 16.55
C GLY A 167 5.52 20.17 17.04
N GLU A 168 4.56 20.85 16.42
CA GLU A 168 3.15 20.64 16.68
C GLU A 168 2.62 19.48 15.82
N ALA A 169 1.92 18.53 16.45
CA ALA A 169 1.19 17.47 15.76
C ALA A 169 -0.03 18.05 15.04
N ALA A 170 0.15 18.48 13.78
CA ALA A 170 -0.89 19.09 12.98
C ALA A 170 -0.70 18.79 11.48
N ASP A 171 -1.74 19.06 10.70
CA ASP A 171 -1.72 18.94 9.24
C ASP A 171 -1.62 20.31 8.54
N THR A 172 -0.63 21.10 8.95
CA THR A 172 -0.29 22.33 8.24
C THR A 172 0.87 22.01 7.31
N ALA A 173 0.61 21.91 6.00
CA ALA A 173 1.70 21.72 5.05
C ALA A 173 2.67 22.91 5.11
N GLY A 174 2.16 24.16 5.05
CA GLY A 174 2.96 25.39 4.98
C GLY A 174 3.90 25.39 3.75
N PRO A 175 4.06 26.49 3.00
CA PRO A 175 5.01 26.44 1.90
C PRO A 175 6.45 26.33 2.40
N GLU A 176 6.77 26.64 3.66
CA GLU A 176 8.14 26.70 4.18
C GLU A 176 8.40 25.66 5.28
N PHE A 177 9.63 25.14 5.33
CA PHE A 177 10.05 24.12 6.30
C PHE A 177 9.75 24.47 7.78
N ASN A 178 9.96 25.73 8.18
CA ASN A 178 9.79 26.19 9.57
C ASN A 178 8.33 26.40 10.00
N THR A 179 7.39 26.41 9.04
CA THR A 179 5.95 26.58 9.29
C THR A 179 5.17 25.30 8.99
N SER A 180 5.81 24.32 8.34
CA SER A 180 5.25 22.98 8.17
C SER A 180 5.12 22.23 9.49
N CYS A 181 4.04 21.45 9.60
CA CYS A 181 3.80 20.52 10.69
C CYS A 181 3.83 19.09 10.15
N PHE A 182 4.21 18.15 11.01
CA PHE A 182 4.14 16.71 10.76
C PHE A 182 3.35 16.06 11.91
N ASN A 183 2.97 14.80 11.76
CA ASN A 183 2.33 14.03 12.81
C ASN A 183 2.83 12.58 12.75
N GLU A 184 3.78 12.29 13.65
CA GLU A 184 4.49 11.01 13.76
C GLU A 184 5.00 10.46 12.40
N PRO A 185 5.88 11.20 11.69
CA PRO A 185 6.41 10.74 10.42
C PRO A 185 7.17 9.42 10.62
N GLY A 186 6.70 8.33 9.99
CA GLY A 186 7.16 6.97 10.25
C GLY A 186 8.28 6.51 9.33
N GLY A 187 8.49 7.21 8.21
CA GLY A 187 9.49 6.86 7.21
C GLY A 187 9.90 8.07 6.40
N ILE A 188 11.11 8.00 5.84
CA ILE A 188 11.72 9.07 5.08
C ILE A 188 12.65 8.49 4.01
N CYS A 189 12.63 9.04 2.81
CA CYS A 189 13.45 8.56 1.70
C CYS A 189 13.91 9.72 0.80
N MET A 190 15.17 9.70 0.41
CA MET A 190 15.70 10.63 -0.58
C MET A 190 15.22 10.23 -1.98
N GLY A 191 14.66 11.19 -2.71
CA GLY A 191 14.41 11.07 -4.14
C GLY A 191 15.68 11.22 -4.96
N ASP A 192 15.56 10.90 -6.25
CA ASP A 192 16.67 10.97 -7.20
C ASP A 192 17.31 12.37 -7.24
N ASN A 193 18.64 12.40 -7.38
CA ASN A 193 19.49 13.60 -7.43
C ASN A 193 19.63 14.40 -6.12
N GLY A 194 19.17 13.86 -4.98
CA GLY A 194 19.44 14.44 -3.67
C GLY A 194 18.75 15.78 -3.39
N LYS A 195 17.70 16.13 -4.15
CA LYS A 195 16.98 17.41 -4.02
C LYS A 195 15.62 17.32 -3.36
N ILE A 196 14.95 16.19 -3.53
CA ILE A 196 13.60 15.95 -3.02
C ILE A 196 13.69 14.91 -1.91
N LEU A 197 12.97 15.15 -0.83
CA LEU A 197 12.84 14.24 0.31
C LEU A 197 11.37 13.89 0.50
N TYR A 198 11.06 12.61 0.44
CA TYR A 198 9.72 12.08 0.67
C TYR A 198 9.60 11.65 2.12
N VAL A 199 8.53 12.09 2.79
CA VAL A 199 8.23 11.78 4.18
C VAL A 199 6.87 11.10 4.24
N ALA A 200 6.82 9.91 4.82
CA ALA A 200 5.56 9.26 5.18
C ALA A 200 5.03 9.87 6.47
N ASP A 201 4.10 10.82 6.35
CA ASP A 201 3.52 11.57 7.46
C ASP A 201 2.34 10.78 8.05
N THR A 202 2.68 9.76 8.83
CA THR A 202 1.83 8.62 9.16
C THR A 202 0.44 9.01 9.68
N ASN A 203 0.40 9.85 10.71
CA ASN A 203 -0.86 10.20 11.39
C ASN A 203 -1.62 11.33 10.68
N ASN A 204 -1.04 11.93 9.63
CA ASN A 204 -1.75 12.81 8.70
C ASN A 204 -2.22 12.06 7.43
N HIS A 205 -1.91 10.76 7.29
CA HIS A 205 -2.30 9.91 6.16
C HIS A 205 -1.82 10.44 4.79
N GLN A 206 -0.64 11.06 4.77
CA GLN A 206 -0.12 11.75 3.59
C GLN A 206 1.34 11.42 3.35
N ILE A 207 1.79 11.64 2.11
CA ILE A 207 3.21 11.73 1.79
C ILE A 207 3.54 13.21 1.59
N LYS A 208 4.44 13.74 2.43
CA LYS A 208 4.95 15.11 2.29
C LYS A 208 6.23 15.09 1.47
N VAL A 209 6.33 16.05 0.55
CA VAL A 209 7.43 16.21 -0.40
C VAL A 209 8.16 17.50 -0.03
N LEU A 210 9.39 17.35 0.46
CA LEU A 210 10.27 18.45 0.83
C LEU A 210 11.24 18.71 -0.32
N ASP A 211 11.16 19.89 -0.92
CA ASP A 211 12.17 20.37 -1.87
C ASP A 211 13.28 21.08 -1.09
N LEU A 212 14.46 20.46 -1.04
CA LEU A 212 15.62 20.96 -0.30
C LEU A 212 16.26 22.21 -0.95
N SER A 213 16.02 22.43 -2.24
CA SER A 213 16.56 23.59 -2.98
C SER A 213 15.74 24.83 -2.70
N SER A 214 14.41 24.72 -2.83
CA SER A 214 13.50 25.82 -2.56
C SER A 214 13.11 25.95 -1.08
N LYS A 215 13.42 24.93 -0.26
CA LYS A 215 13.02 24.80 1.15
C LYS A 215 11.51 24.82 1.35
N THR A 216 10.80 24.13 0.45
CA THR A 216 9.35 24.10 0.46
C THR A 216 8.75 22.73 0.72
N VAL A 217 7.56 22.71 1.34
CA VAL A 217 6.79 21.49 1.59
C VAL A 217 5.55 21.47 0.71
N SER A 218 5.30 20.33 0.09
CA SER A 218 4.10 20.06 -0.69
C SER A 218 3.57 18.66 -0.40
N LEU A 219 2.37 18.34 -0.87
CA LEU A 219 1.79 17.01 -0.75
C LEU A 219 2.05 16.22 -2.03
N PHE A 220 2.44 14.96 -1.90
CA PHE A 220 2.48 14.05 -3.03
C PHE A 220 1.03 13.75 -3.47
N PRO A 221 0.69 13.95 -4.75
CA PRO A 221 -0.64 13.64 -5.24
C PRO A 221 -0.80 12.12 -5.30
N ILE A 222 -1.61 11.55 -4.40
CA ILE A 222 -2.04 10.16 -4.49
C ILE A 222 -3.33 10.16 -5.32
N SER A 223 -3.26 9.66 -6.55
CA SER A 223 -4.46 9.38 -7.34
C SER A 223 -5.10 8.11 -6.78
N THR A 224 -6.35 8.22 -6.33
CA THR A 224 -7.16 7.09 -5.89
C THR A 224 -7.80 6.33 -7.06
N ASP A 225 -7.51 6.72 -8.32
CA ASP A 225 -8.00 6.03 -9.51
C ASP A 225 -7.30 4.68 -9.72
N CYS A 226 -6.14 4.49 -9.08
CA CYS A 226 -5.40 3.23 -9.02
C CYS A 226 -5.79 2.47 -7.76
N THR A 227 -7.06 2.07 -7.63
CA THR A 227 -7.34 0.96 -6.72
C THR A 227 -6.80 -0.29 -7.39
N ASP A 228 -5.74 -0.87 -6.81
CA ASP A 228 -5.55 -2.31 -6.86
C ASP A 228 -6.82 -2.91 -6.24
N SER A 229 -7.86 -3.03 -7.06
CA SER A 229 -8.97 -3.90 -6.80
C SER A 229 -8.31 -5.26 -6.73
N VAL A 230 -7.90 -5.67 -5.52
CA VAL A 230 -7.78 -7.07 -5.18
C VAL A 230 -9.02 -7.69 -5.79
N PRO A 231 -8.90 -8.60 -6.77
CA PRO A 231 -10.08 -9.28 -7.27
C PRO A 231 -10.71 -9.88 -6.02
N SER A 232 -11.83 -9.29 -5.60
CA SER A 232 -12.60 -9.83 -4.50
C SER A 232 -12.79 -11.28 -4.90
N LYS A 233 -12.35 -12.21 -4.05
CA LYS A 233 -12.72 -13.62 -4.24
C LYS A 233 -14.19 -13.61 -4.61
N PRO A 234 -14.61 -14.17 -5.76
CA PRO A 234 -15.96 -13.98 -6.26
C PRO A 234 -16.90 -14.27 -5.11
N THR A 235 -17.56 -13.21 -4.62
CA THR A 235 -18.48 -13.31 -3.50
C THR A 235 -19.49 -14.33 -3.98
N LYS A 236 -19.49 -15.54 -3.40
CA LYS A 236 -20.38 -16.61 -3.85
C LYS A 236 -21.79 -16.02 -3.90
N ALA A 237 -22.33 -15.90 -5.11
CA ALA A 237 -23.64 -15.32 -5.31
C ALA A 237 -24.65 -16.05 -4.41
N PRO A 238 -25.60 -15.35 -3.80
CA PRO A 238 -26.64 -16.00 -3.03
C PRO A 238 -27.35 -17.03 -3.93
N THR A 239 -27.79 -18.15 -3.37
CA THR A 239 -28.54 -19.12 -4.18
C THR A 239 -29.85 -18.48 -4.63
N LEU A 240 -30.18 -18.58 -5.92
CA LEU A 240 -31.46 -18.07 -6.47
C LEU A 240 -32.64 -18.69 -5.69
N PRO A 241 -33.47 -17.89 -5.00
CA PRO A 241 -34.62 -18.41 -4.29
C PRO A 241 -35.64 -18.99 -5.27
N LYS A 242 -36.43 -19.98 -4.85
CA LYS A 242 -37.50 -20.57 -5.68
C LYS A 242 -38.55 -19.55 -6.12
N SER A 243 -38.70 -18.46 -5.36
CA SER A 243 -39.60 -17.34 -5.65
C SER A 243 -39.03 -16.33 -6.64
N ALA A 244 -37.80 -16.51 -7.13
CA ALA A 244 -37.19 -15.59 -8.08
C ALA A 244 -37.97 -15.56 -9.40
N ALA A 245 -38.24 -14.37 -9.92
CA ALA A 245 -38.82 -14.22 -11.25
C ALA A 245 -37.84 -14.74 -12.30
N ARG A 246 -38.29 -15.60 -13.21
CA ARG A 246 -37.47 -16.10 -14.34
C ARG A 246 -38.06 -15.57 -15.65
N LYS A 247 -37.24 -14.89 -16.43
CA LYS A 247 -37.62 -14.27 -17.70
C LYS A 247 -36.72 -14.78 -18.81
N GLU A 248 -37.32 -15.31 -19.85
CA GLU A 248 -36.61 -15.67 -21.08
C GLU A 248 -36.74 -14.52 -22.08
N MET A 249 -35.61 -14.06 -22.60
CA MET A 249 -35.54 -12.92 -23.50
C MET A 249 -35.56 -13.38 -24.96
N PRO A 250 -35.99 -12.53 -25.91
CA PRO A 250 -35.88 -12.84 -27.33
C PRO A 250 -34.41 -13.06 -27.73
N PRO A 251 -34.12 -14.01 -28.65
CA PRO A 251 -32.75 -14.23 -29.12
C PRO A 251 -32.14 -12.96 -29.73
N VAL A 252 -30.86 -12.72 -29.44
CA VAL A 252 -30.11 -11.61 -30.02
C VAL A 252 -28.98 -12.13 -30.89
N VAL A 253 -28.91 -11.57 -32.10
CA VAL A 253 -27.91 -11.97 -33.08
C VAL A 253 -26.61 -11.20 -32.85
N VAL A 254 -25.56 -11.92 -32.49
CA VAL A 254 -24.23 -11.40 -32.13
C VAL A 254 -23.13 -11.92 -33.05
N SER A 255 -21.98 -11.25 -33.09
CA SER A 255 -20.81 -11.63 -33.89
C SER A 255 -19.58 -11.88 -33.02
N ALA A 256 -18.60 -12.62 -33.55
CA ALA A 256 -17.33 -12.82 -32.85
C ALA A 256 -16.62 -11.49 -32.57
N GLY A 257 -16.05 -11.33 -31.37
CA GLY A 257 -15.36 -10.10 -30.94
C GLY A 257 -16.27 -8.91 -30.57
N GLN A 258 -17.59 -9.03 -30.75
CA GLN A 258 -18.56 -7.97 -30.46
C GLN A 258 -18.76 -7.79 -28.95
N THR A 259 -18.95 -6.55 -28.51
CA THR A 259 -19.30 -6.24 -27.11
C THR A 259 -20.81 -6.30 -26.93
N LEU A 260 -21.30 -7.16 -26.05
CA LEU A 260 -22.70 -7.20 -25.64
C LEU A 260 -22.87 -6.34 -24.39
N VAL A 261 -23.77 -5.37 -24.44
CA VAL A 261 -24.13 -4.51 -23.30
C VAL A 261 -25.55 -4.82 -22.87
N ILE A 262 -25.71 -5.26 -21.63
CA ILE A 262 -27.01 -5.44 -20.99
C ILE A 262 -27.33 -4.17 -20.21
N SER A 263 -28.34 -3.44 -20.68
CA SER A 263 -28.90 -2.28 -19.99
C SER A 263 -30.08 -2.73 -19.12
N LEU A 264 -29.84 -2.88 -17.82
CA LEU A 264 -30.81 -3.42 -16.86
C LEU A 264 -31.46 -2.30 -16.04
N THR A 265 -32.78 -2.15 -16.18
CA THR A 265 -33.61 -1.26 -15.38
C THR A 265 -34.35 -2.06 -14.31
N LEU A 266 -34.10 -1.77 -13.04
CA LEU A 266 -34.81 -2.37 -11.90
C LEU A 266 -35.65 -1.31 -11.19
N THR A 267 -36.88 -1.65 -10.84
CA THR A 267 -37.79 -0.78 -10.10
C THR A 267 -38.22 -1.45 -8.80
N LEU A 268 -38.04 -0.74 -7.69
CA LEU A 268 -38.49 -1.19 -6.37
C LEU A 268 -39.95 -0.80 -6.13
N PRO A 269 -40.66 -1.48 -5.21
CA PRO A 269 -41.94 -1.04 -4.72
C PRO A 269 -41.90 0.40 -4.16
N GLU A 270 -43.02 1.11 -4.27
CA GLU A 270 -43.16 2.47 -3.74
C GLU A 270 -42.88 2.52 -2.22
N GLY A 271 -42.17 3.55 -1.78
CA GLY A 271 -41.79 3.73 -0.37
C GLY A 271 -40.70 2.77 0.12
N THR A 272 -39.85 2.26 -0.78
CA THR A 272 -38.71 1.40 -0.43
C THR A 272 -37.39 1.89 -1.01
N LYS A 273 -36.30 1.57 -0.31
CA LYS A 273 -34.93 1.92 -0.71
C LYS A 273 -33.98 0.74 -0.54
N LEU A 274 -32.88 0.75 -1.29
CA LEU A 274 -31.77 -0.18 -1.07
C LEU A 274 -31.21 -0.03 0.35
N THR A 275 -30.67 -1.11 0.90
CA THR A 275 -30.04 -1.12 2.23
C THR A 275 -28.52 -1.21 2.12
N GLU A 276 -27.82 -0.44 2.96
CA GLU A 276 -26.35 -0.48 3.07
C GLU A 276 -25.88 -1.69 3.89
N ASP A 277 -26.72 -2.20 4.80
CA ASP A 277 -26.38 -3.32 5.70
C ASP A 277 -26.32 -4.68 4.96
N ALA A 278 -26.93 -4.76 3.77
CA ALA A 278 -26.92 -5.95 2.92
C ALA A 278 -26.84 -5.55 1.44
N PRO A 279 -25.66 -5.62 0.80
CA PRO A 279 -25.49 -5.12 -0.56
C PRO A 279 -26.28 -5.96 -1.57
N SER A 280 -26.98 -5.25 -2.46
CA SER A 280 -27.63 -5.85 -3.63
C SER A 280 -26.59 -6.14 -4.70
N CYS A 281 -26.76 -7.21 -5.48
CA CYS A 281 -25.75 -7.64 -6.44
C CYS A 281 -26.36 -8.35 -7.65
N TRP A 282 -25.53 -8.56 -8.68
CA TRP A 282 -25.87 -9.31 -9.87
C TRP A 282 -24.73 -10.25 -10.28
N THR A 283 -25.09 -11.31 -11.01
CA THR A 283 -24.14 -12.23 -11.63
C THR A 283 -24.53 -12.55 -13.06
N LEU A 284 -23.56 -12.50 -13.96
CA LEU A 284 -23.67 -12.93 -15.34
C LEU A 284 -22.89 -14.25 -15.51
N SER A 285 -23.53 -15.25 -16.10
CA SER A 285 -22.96 -16.58 -16.30
C SER A 285 -23.40 -17.17 -17.64
N ALA A 286 -22.63 -18.11 -18.16
CA ALA A 286 -22.94 -18.83 -19.39
C ALA A 286 -22.91 -20.35 -19.12
N GLU A 287 -23.85 -20.85 -18.32
CA GLU A 287 -23.88 -22.27 -17.92
C GLU A 287 -23.97 -23.19 -19.17
N GLY A 288 -23.02 -24.13 -19.28
CA GLY A 288 -22.89 -25.01 -20.44
C GLY A 288 -22.30 -24.33 -21.69
N ASN A 289 -21.97 -23.05 -21.62
CA ASN A 289 -21.35 -22.25 -22.67
C ASN A 289 -20.27 -21.33 -22.09
N GLU A 290 -19.49 -21.84 -21.12
CA GLU A 290 -18.58 -21.05 -20.28
C GLU A 290 -17.51 -20.30 -21.11
N TRP A 291 -17.21 -20.81 -22.30
CA TRP A 291 -16.32 -20.19 -23.28
C TRP A 291 -16.75 -18.80 -23.76
N LEU A 292 -18.01 -18.38 -23.51
CA LEU A 292 -18.52 -17.05 -23.87
C LEU A 292 -17.96 -15.91 -23.01
N LEU A 293 -17.49 -16.22 -21.80
CA LEU A 293 -17.02 -15.24 -20.83
C LEU A 293 -15.55 -15.50 -20.51
N ASP A 294 -14.79 -14.44 -20.24
CA ASP A 294 -13.39 -14.57 -19.80
C ASP A 294 -13.29 -15.23 -18.41
N GLU A 295 -14.33 -15.07 -17.58
CA GLU A 295 -14.47 -15.68 -16.26
C GLU A 295 -15.74 -16.54 -16.17
N PRO A 296 -15.76 -17.65 -15.40
CA PRO A 296 -16.92 -18.54 -15.32
C PRO A 296 -18.22 -17.85 -14.88
N VAL A 297 -18.09 -16.85 -14.01
CA VAL A 297 -19.17 -15.99 -13.53
C VAL A 297 -18.61 -14.59 -13.33
N VAL A 298 -19.23 -13.59 -13.95
CA VAL A 298 -18.95 -12.17 -13.72
C VAL A 298 -19.93 -11.63 -12.69
N THR A 299 -19.48 -10.82 -11.74
CA THR A 299 -20.32 -10.30 -10.65
C THR A 299 -20.20 -8.78 -10.54
N GLY A 300 -21.23 -8.13 -10.01
CA GLY A 300 -21.15 -6.72 -9.63
C GLY A 300 -22.20 -6.31 -8.61
N ASP A 301 -21.98 -5.15 -8.00
CA ASP A 301 -22.85 -4.59 -6.97
C ASP A 301 -23.93 -3.69 -7.58
N ILE A 302 -25.06 -3.56 -6.87
CA ILE A 302 -26.17 -2.67 -7.21
C ILE A 302 -26.25 -1.62 -6.10
N MET A 303 -25.66 -0.46 -6.34
CA MET A 303 -25.61 0.65 -5.38
C MET A 303 -26.67 1.72 -5.66
N ASP A 304 -27.05 1.89 -6.94
CA ASP A 304 -28.00 2.90 -7.38
C ASP A 304 -28.92 2.32 -8.46
N LEU A 305 -30.21 2.69 -8.38
CA LEU A 305 -31.26 2.32 -9.33
C LEU A 305 -31.85 3.55 -10.06
N SER A 306 -31.28 4.74 -9.86
CA SER A 306 -31.71 5.98 -10.52
C SER A 306 -31.49 5.94 -12.04
N LYS A 307 -30.56 5.10 -12.50
CA LYS A 307 -30.22 4.88 -13.91
C LYS A 307 -30.13 3.38 -14.21
N PRO A 308 -30.34 2.96 -15.46
CA PRO A 308 -30.12 1.57 -15.87
C PRO A 308 -28.67 1.14 -15.60
N LEU A 309 -28.51 -0.05 -15.04
CA LEU A 309 -27.21 -0.70 -14.85
C LEU A 309 -26.66 -1.13 -16.21
N SER A 310 -25.41 -0.79 -16.50
CA SER A 310 -24.73 -1.21 -17.73
C SER A 310 -23.78 -2.36 -17.43
N ILE A 311 -24.10 -3.55 -17.94
CA ILE A 311 -23.32 -4.77 -17.74
C ILE A 311 -22.79 -5.21 -19.10
N SER A 312 -21.49 -5.09 -19.33
CA SER A 312 -20.88 -5.42 -20.63
C SER A 312 -20.05 -6.70 -20.57
N THR A 313 -20.02 -7.44 -21.66
CA THR A 313 -19.10 -8.56 -21.86
C THR A 313 -18.64 -8.61 -23.31
N LYS A 314 -17.36 -8.88 -23.53
CA LYS A 314 -16.78 -8.98 -24.86
C LYS A 314 -16.81 -10.44 -25.32
N LEU A 315 -17.45 -10.69 -26.45
CA LEU A 315 -17.50 -12.05 -27.00
C LEU A 315 -16.12 -12.46 -27.54
N PRO A 316 -15.78 -13.76 -27.49
CA PRO A 316 -14.52 -14.26 -28.02
C PRO A 316 -14.31 -13.89 -29.50
N ALA A 317 -13.07 -13.56 -29.85
CA ALA A 317 -12.70 -13.21 -31.22
C ALA A 317 -12.79 -14.39 -32.21
N VAL A 318 -12.82 -15.63 -31.70
CA VAL A 318 -12.94 -16.84 -32.51
C VAL A 318 -14.01 -17.74 -31.90
N ILE A 319 -15.11 -17.94 -32.63
CA ILE A 319 -16.20 -18.84 -32.24
C ILE A 319 -16.20 -20.04 -33.18
N LYS A 320 -15.97 -21.24 -32.64
CA LYS A 320 -15.77 -22.46 -33.44
C LYS A 320 -17.08 -23.12 -33.89
N ASP A 321 -18.19 -22.89 -33.19
CA ASP A 321 -19.50 -23.48 -33.51
C ASP A 321 -20.55 -22.39 -33.73
N LEU A 322 -20.74 -22.01 -35.00
CA LEU A 322 -21.72 -21.03 -35.44
C LEU A 322 -23.17 -21.57 -35.43
N SER A 323 -23.37 -22.87 -35.21
CA SER A 323 -24.70 -23.50 -35.11
C SER A 323 -25.23 -23.55 -33.67
N SER A 324 -24.37 -23.23 -32.70
CA SER A 324 -24.73 -23.17 -31.29
C SER A 324 -25.65 -21.98 -30.99
N HIS A 325 -26.56 -22.18 -30.03
CA HIS A 325 -27.47 -21.15 -29.51
C HIS A 325 -27.20 -20.97 -28.02
N PRO A 326 -26.07 -20.33 -27.65
CA PRO A 326 -25.68 -20.29 -26.26
C PRO A 326 -26.53 -19.27 -25.49
N ASN A 327 -26.69 -19.52 -24.18
CA ASN A 327 -27.49 -18.68 -23.31
C ASN A 327 -26.60 -17.92 -22.33
N LEU A 328 -26.83 -16.63 -22.20
CA LEU A 328 -26.33 -15.84 -21.07
C LEU A 328 -27.41 -15.75 -19.99
N THR A 329 -27.04 -16.00 -18.75
CA THR A 329 -27.93 -15.94 -17.60
C THR A 329 -27.49 -14.82 -16.67
N LEU A 330 -28.30 -13.77 -16.58
CA LEU A 330 -28.15 -12.67 -15.63
C LEU A 330 -29.06 -12.91 -14.43
N SER A 331 -28.50 -13.05 -13.25
CA SER A 331 -29.24 -13.18 -11.99
C SER A 331 -29.00 -11.95 -11.14
N VAL A 332 -30.03 -11.47 -10.45
CA VAL A 332 -29.98 -10.27 -9.63
C VAL A 332 -30.61 -10.55 -8.27
N TRP A 333 -30.00 -10.03 -7.21
CA TRP A 333 -30.49 -10.08 -5.83
C TRP A 333 -30.58 -8.66 -5.31
N VAL A 334 -31.78 -8.27 -4.89
CA VAL A 334 -32.08 -6.93 -4.42
C VAL A 334 -32.57 -7.02 -2.99
N PHE A 335 -31.84 -6.35 -2.10
CA PHE A 335 -32.16 -6.17 -0.70
C PHE A 335 -32.64 -4.73 -0.51
N TYR A 336 -33.88 -4.58 -0.04
CA TYR A 336 -34.49 -3.27 0.13
C TYR A 336 -35.34 -3.24 1.40
N CYS A 337 -35.42 -2.07 2.02
CA CYS A 337 -36.18 -1.84 3.24
C CYS A 337 -37.25 -0.77 2.98
N MET A 338 -38.34 -0.82 3.75
CA MET A 338 -39.32 0.26 3.76
C MET A 338 -38.67 1.55 4.27
N GLU A 339 -38.99 2.67 3.64
CA GLU A 339 -38.51 4.00 4.09
C GLU A 339 -39.07 4.36 5.46
N THR A 340 -40.24 3.81 5.80
CA THR A 340 -40.86 3.93 7.13
C THR A 340 -41.04 2.54 7.75
N GLY A 341 -40.29 2.25 8.82
CA GLY A 341 -40.32 0.98 9.53
C GLY A 341 -38.97 0.24 9.54
N THR A 342 -38.96 -0.98 10.07
CA THR A 342 -37.76 -1.84 10.19
C THR A 342 -37.80 -3.07 9.28
N THR A 343 -38.80 -3.16 8.39
CA THR A 343 -39.02 -4.33 7.54
C THR A 343 -38.12 -4.25 6.31
N CYS A 344 -37.25 -5.25 6.16
CA CYS A 344 -36.39 -5.44 4.99
C CYS A 344 -36.76 -6.74 4.27
N MET A 345 -36.63 -6.73 2.94
CA MET A 345 -36.94 -7.85 2.06
C MET A 345 -35.78 -8.12 1.12
N MET A 346 -35.62 -9.39 0.76
CA MET A 346 -34.76 -9.83 -0.34
C MET A 346 -35.63 -10.41 -1.45
N LYS A 347 -35.42 -9.91 -2.66
CA LYS A 347 -36.01 -10.43 -3.90
C LYS A 347 -34.92 -10.77 -4.89
N ALA A 348 -35.24 -11.63 -5.83
CA ALA A 348 -34.32 -11.98 -6.90
C ALA A 348 -35.06 -12.15 -8.22
N ALA A 349 -34.35 -11.90 -9.31
CA ALA A 349 -34.80 -12.17 -10.66
C ALA A 349 -33.69 -12.78 -11.50
N CYS A 350 -34.06 -13.52 -12.53
CA CYS A 350 -33.15 -14.22 -13.42
C CYS A 350 -33.63 -14.00 -14.85
N PHE A 351 -32.71 -13.62 -15.72
CA PHE A 351 -32.95 -13.37 -17.13
C PHE A 351 -32.07 -14.31 -17.94
N THR A 352 -32.67 -15.05 -18.86
CA THR A 352 -31.96 -15.87 -19.83
C THR A 352 -32.00 -15.14 -21.15
N GLN A 353 -30.84 -14.77 -21.69
CA GLN A 353 -30.64 -14.11 -22.96
C GLN A 353 -30.04 -15.11 -23.95
N PRO A 354 -30.86 -15.69 -24.85
CA PRO A 354 -30.36 -16.52 -25.93
C PRO A 354 -29.57 -15.69 -26.93
N LEU A 355 -28.47 -16.24 -27.42
CA LEU A 355 -27.65 -15.64 -28.45
C LEU A 355 -27.73 -16.46 -29.75
N GLN A 356 -27.76 -15.77 -30.88
CA GLN A 356 -27.63 -16.35 -32.22
C GLN A 356 -26.33 -15.86 -32.84
N ILE A 357 -25.44 -16.78 -33.16
CA ILE A 357 -24.10 -16.42 -33.64
C ILE A 357 -24.13 -16.22 -35.14
N SER A 358 -23.78 -15.02 -35.59
CA SER A 358 -23.69 -14.63 -37.00
C SER A 358 -22.24 -14.66 -37.47
N ALA A 359 -22.04 -15.13 -38.71
CA ALA A 359 -20.74 -15.05 -39.39
C ALA A 359 -20.46 -13.64 -39.95
N ASP A 360 -21.52 -12.86 -40.19
CA ASP A 360 -21.41 -11.51 -40.72
C ASP A 360 -21.03 -10.52 -39.59
N PRO A 361 -19.97 -9.73 -39.75
CA PRO A 361 -19.55 -8.76 -38.74
C PRO A 361 -20.60 -7.65 -38.59
N LYS A 362 -21.04 -7.43 -37.35
CA LYS A 362 -21.96 -6.35 -36.96
C LYS A 362 -21.20 -5.19 -36.31
N GLU A 363 -21.96 -4.16 -35.91
CA GLU A 363 -21.49 -3.04 -35.09
C GLU A 363 -20.61 -3.53 -33.92
N GLU A 364 -19.62 -2.72 -33.51
CA GLU A 364 -18.69 -3.10 -32.44
C GLU A 364 -19.38 -3.42 -31.10
N GLU A 365 -20.56 -2.85 -30.88
CA GLU A 365 -21.36 -2.98 -29.67
C GLU A 365 -22.82 -3.31 -30.01
N ILE A 366 -23.47 -4.12 -29.18
CA ILE A 366 -24.91 -4.36 -29.24
C ILE A 366 -25.52 -4.28 -27.84
N THR A 367 -26.60 -3.49 -27.71
CA THR A 367 -27.28 -3.30 -26.43
C THR A 367 -28.59 -4.08 -26.36
N VAL A 368 -28.79 -4.82 -25.26
CA VAL A 368 -30.04 -5.47 -24.88
C VAL A 368 -30.63 -4.83 -23.64
N ALA A 369 -31.86 -4.36 -23.74
CA ALA A 369 -32.57 -3.74 -22.63
C ALA A 369 -33.36 -4.79 -21.83
N LEU A 370 -33.11 -4.85 -20.52
CA LEU A 370 -33.84 -5.69 -19.57
C LEU A 370 -34.57 -4.80 -18.57
N ALA A 371 -35.79 -5.17 -18.20
CA ALA A 371 -36.56 -4.45 -17.19
C ALA A 371 -37.26 -5.40 -16.21
N HIS A 372 -37.25 -5.06 -14.92
CA HIS A 372 -38.03 -5.79 -13.93
C HIS A 372 -38.47 -4.89 -12.77
N VAL A 373 -39.71 -5.14 -12.31
CA VAL A 373 -40.34 -4.49 -11.17
C VAL A 373 -40.50 -5.56 -10.09
N PHE A 374 -40.00 -5.30 -8.89
CA PHE A 374 -39.91 -6.25 -7.78
C PHE A 374 -41.11 -6.28 -6.84
#